data_AF-A0A1Y5KBN2-F1
#
_entry.id   AF-A0A1Y5KBN2-F1
#
_cell.length_a   1.000
_cell.length_b   1.000
_cell.length_c   1.000
_cell.angle_alpha   90.00
_cell.angle_beta   90.00
_cell.angle_gamma   90.00
#
_symmetry.space_group_name_H-M   'P 1'
#
loop_
_entity.id
_entity.type
_entity.pdbx_description
1 polymer ?
#
loop_
_entity_poly.entity_id
_entity_poly.type
_entity_poly.pdbx_seq_one_letter_code
_entity_poly.pdbx_strand_id
1 'polypeptide(L)'
;MGQLLPILILVAIIIIAGLLLARFGNSRHYEIELTFKQLKDYFLKKHYCMSCNNKLKRRAKEEYKGEGWSDIMNTFSYAKKYKRIYDLHCSICGRSYQSEQLNS
;
A
#
# COMPACT_ATOMS: atom_id res chain seq x y z
N MET A 1 1.57 -16.51 41.73
CA MET A 1 1.43 -15.08 41.37
C MET A 1 2.63 -14.51 40.59
N GLY A 2 3.47 -15.33 39.93
CA GLY A 2 4.68 -14.83 39.22
C GLY A 2 4.55 -14.68 37.69
N GLN A 3 3.48 -15.21 37.07
CA GLN A 3 3.36 -15.29 35.60
C GLN A 3 2.44 -14.24 34.96
N LEU A 4 1.64 -13.52 35.75
CA LEU A 4 0.70 -12.51 35.23
C LEU A 4 1.36 -11.15 34.95
N LEU A 5 2.39 -10.79 35.74
CA LEU A 5 3.13 -9.54 35.59
C LEU A 5 3.79 -9.38 34.20
N PRO A 6 4.52 -10.38 33.65
CA PRO A 6 5.13 -10.23 32.33
C PRO A 6 4.10 -10.12 31.20
N ILE A 7 2.93 -10.75 31.34
CA ILE A 7 1.85 -10.68 30.34
C ILE A 7 1.27 -9.26 30.28
N LEU A 8 1.02 -8.64 31.44
CA LEU A 8 0.50 -7.28 31.51
C LEU A 8 1.48 -6.25 30.94
N ILE A 9 2.78 -6.42 31.19
CA ILE A 9 3.83 -5.56 30.61
C ILE A 9 3.84 -5.69 29.09
N LEU A 10 3.74 -6.91 28.57
CA LEU A 10 3.77 -7.18 27.13
C LEU A 10 2.55 -6.58 26.41
N VAL A 11 1.35 -6.67 27.02
CA VAL A 11 0.14 -6.01 26.53
C VAL A 11 0.29 -4.48 26.53
N ALA A 12 0.84 -3.90 27.61
CA ALA A 12 1.08 -2.46 27.68
C ALA A 12 2.05 -1.97 26.59
N ILE A 13 3.12 -2.72 26.31
CA ILE A 13 4.08 -2.39 25.25
C ILE A 13 3.40 -2.40 23.87
N ILE A 14 2.55 -3.39 23.58
CA ILE A 14 1.82 -3.46 22.31
C ILE A 14 0.88 -2.26 22.16
N ILE A 15 0.16 -1.89 23.23
CA ILE A 15 -0.74 -0.74 23.23
C ILE A 15 0.03 0.56 22.98
N ILE A 16 1.14 0.79 23.71
CA ILE A 16 1.97 1.99 23.57
C ILE A 16 2.60 2.05 22.17
N ALA A 17 3.13 0.94 21.66
CA ALA A 17 3.70 0.87 20.31
C ALA A 17 2.64 1.17 19.23
N GLY A 18 1.42 0.64 19.38
CA GLY A 18 0.30 0.97 18.49
C GLY A 18 -0.06 2.45 18.52
N LEU A 19 -0.09 3.07 19.71
CA LEU A 19 -0.36 4.49 19.90
C LEU A 19 0.73 5.38 19.30
N LEU A 20 2.00 4.99 19.45
CA LEU A 20 3.14 5.71 18.88
C LEU A 20 3.19 5.59 17.35
N LEU A 21 2.90 4.41 16.79
CA LEU A 21 2.81 4.23 15.33
C LEU A 21 1.67 5.04 14.72
N ALA A 22 0.54 5.18 15.41
CA ALA A 22 -0.57 6.02 14.98
C ALA A 22 -0.23 7.52 15.07
N ARG A 23 0.52 7.95 16.09
CA ARG A 23 0.83 9.38 16.34
C ARG A 23 2.04 9.89 15.56
N PHE A 24 3.07 9.06 15.38
CA PHE A 24 4.31 9.40 14.65
C PHE A 24 4.37 8.76 13.27
N GLY A 25 3.27 8.16 12.80
CA GLY A 25 3.12 7.67 11.44
C GLY A 25 3.39 8.78 10.44
N ASN A 26 4.52 8.67 9.74
CA ASN A 26 5.01 9.58 8.71
C ASN A 26 3.84 10.08 7.83
N SER A 27 3.58 11.39 7.82
CA SER A 27 2.46 12.05 7.12
C SER A 27 2.65 12.04 5.60
N ARG A 28 2.66 10.84 5.04
CA ARG A 28 2.65 10.59 3.60
C ARG A 28 1.22 10.33 3.17
N HIS A 29 0.74 11.19 2.29
CA HIS A 29 -0.60 11.04 1.74
C HIS A 29 -0.45 10.35 0.39
N TYR A 30 -1.04 9.17 0.27
CA TYR A 30 -1.05 8.40 -0.96
C TYR A 30 -2.40 8.56 -1.66
N GLU A 31 -2.38 9.15 -2.83
CA GLU A 31 -3.51 9.11 -3.75
C GLU A 31 -3.41 7.79 -4.54
N ILE A 32 -4.43 6.95 -4.36
CA ILE A 32 -4.59 5.68 -5.07
C ILE A 32 -5.85 5.80 -5.92
N GLU A 33 -5.71 5.75 -7.24
CA GLU A 33 -6.84 5.84 -8.18
C GLU A 33 -7.57 4.50 -8.38
N LEU A 34 -7.22 3.46 -7.62
CA LEU A 34 -7.82 2.14 -7.77
C LEU A 34 -9.08 1.98 -6.91
N THR A 35 -10.14 1.50 -7.56
CA THR A 35 -11.32 0.95 -6.88
C THR A 35 -10.96 -0.32 -6.10
N PHE A 36 -11.74 -0.62 -5.06
CA PHE A 36 -11.55 -1.81 -4.23
C PHE A 36 -11.53 -3.11 -5.05
N LYS A 37 -12.32 -3.18 -6.13
CA LYS A 37 -12.34 -4.32 -7.06
C LYS A 37 -11.01 -4.49 -7.79
N GLN A 38 -10.41 -3.41 -8.29
CA GLN A 38 -9.11 -3.45 -8.97
C GLN A 38 -7.98 -3.84 -8.01
N LEU A 39 -8.00 -3.31 -6.77
CA LEU A 39 -7.06 -3.72 -5.73
C LEU A 39 -7.17 -5.21 -5.43
N LYS A 40 -8.39 -5.72 -5.21
CA LYS A 40 -8.64 -7.14 -4.98
C LYS A 40 -8.12 -8.00 -6.13
N ASP A 41 -8.41 -7.62 -7.37
CA ASP A 41 -7.93 -8.35 -8.55
C ASP A 41 -6.41 -8.33 -8.64
N TYR A 42 -5.78 -7.16 -8.50
CA TYR A 42 -4.32 -7.02 -8.52
C TYR A 42 -3.61 -7.90 -7.47
N PHE A 43 -4.13 -7.97 -6.24
CA PHE A 43 -3.51 -8.73 -5.15
C PHE A 43 -3.86 -10.22 -5.16
N LEU A 44 -5.08 -10.60 -5.53
CA LEU A 44 -5.55 -11.99 -5.41
C LEU A 44 -5.40 -12.80 -6.70
N LYS A 45 -5.50 -12.19 -7.88
CA LYS A 45 -5.36 -12.92 -9.14
C LYS A 45 -3.89 -13.12 -9.52
N LYS A 46 -3.61 -14.27 -10.12
CA LYS A 46 -2.35 -14.56 -10.81
C LYS A 46 -2.55 -14.16 -12.27
N HIS A 47 -1.70 -13.27 -12.77
CA HIS A 47 -1.74 -12.86 -14.16
C HIS A 47 -0.51 -13.39 -14.91
N TYR A 48 -0.70 -13.69 -16.19
CA TYR A 48 0.33 -14.18 -17.09
C TYR A 48 0.50 -13.20 -18.26
N CYS A 49 1.72 -13.09 -18.75
CA CYS A 49 2.05 -12.22 -19.87
C CYS A 49 1.46 -12.80 -21.16
N MET A 50 0.71 -11.98 -21.91
CA MET A 50 0.10 -12.40 -23.17
C MET A 50 1.13 -12.79 -24.25
N SER A 51 2.38 -12.34 -24.14
CA SER A 51 3.42 -12.57 -25.16
C SER A 51 4.30 -13.80 -24.90
N CYS A 52 4.64 -14.07 -23.64
CA CYS A 52 5.58 -15.14 -23.28
C CYS A 52 5.02 -16.12 -22.25
N ASN A 53 3.74 -15.97 -21.89
CA ASN A 53 3.02 -16.76 -20.88
C ASN A 53 3.69 -16.82 -19.50
N ASN A 54 4.69 -15.97 -19.23
CA ASN A 54 5.34 -15.93 -17.94
C ASN A 54 4.50 -15.17 -16.91
N LYS A 55 4.60 -15.57 -15.65
CA LYS A 55 3.89 -14.94 -14.54
C LYS A 55 4.29 -13.47 -14.40
N LEU A 56 3.30 -12.59 -14.40
CA LEU A 56 3.51 -11.16 -14.18
C LEU A 56 3.84 -10.89 -12.71
N LYS A 57 4.81 -9.99 -12.50
CA LYS A 57 5.21 -9.49 -11.19
C LYS A 57 4.47 -8.21 -10.89
N ARG A 58 4.03 -8.07 -9.65
CA ARG A 58 3.40 -6.86 -9.12
C ARG A 58 4.45 -5.79 -8.91
N ARG A 59 4.18 -4.57 -9.35
CA ARG A 59 5.03 -3.42 -9.17
C ARG A 59 4.18 -2.23 -8.73
N ALA A 60 4.65 -1.54 -7.70
CA ALA A 60 4.10 -0.27 -7.28
C ALA A 60 5.15 0.80 -7.55
N LYS A 61 4.74 1.89 -8.19
CA LYS A 61 5.55 3.08 -8.39
C LYS A 61 4.93 4.23 -7.61
N GLU A 62 5.79 5.04 -7.02
CA GLU A 62 5.38 6.24 -6.31
C GLU A 62 5.85 7.44 -7.11
N GLU A 63 4.92 8.33 -7.42
CA GLU A 63 5.19 9.58 -8.11
C GLU A 63 4.93 10.72 -7.12
N TYR A 64 5.96 11.50 -6.82
CA TYR A 64 5.81 12.67 -5.94
C TYR A 64 4.99 13.76 -6.66
N LYS A 65 3.91 14.22 -6.02
CA LYS A 65 3.01 15.24 -6.57
C LYS A 65 3.22 16.63 -5.96
N GLY A 66 3.97 16.71 -4.87
CA GLY A 66 4.23 17.97 -4.16
C GLY A 66 3.99 17.85 -2.67
N GLU A 67 4.01 18.99 -1.99
CA GLU A 67 3.77 19.11 -0.56
C GLU A 67 2.81 20.26 -0.28
N GLY A 68 2.00 20.12 0.76
CA GLY A 68 1.04 21.14 1.13
C GLY A 68 0.10 20.70 2.22
N TRP A 69 -0.80 21.60 2.59
CA TRP A 69 -1.88 21.28 3.51
C TRP A 69 -2.88 20.33 2.87
N SER A 70 -3.27 19.31 3.62
CA SER A 70 -4.23 18.30 3.24
C SER A 70 -5.24 18.10 4.35
N ASP A 71 -6.50 17.97 3.96
CA ASP A 71 -7.60 17.62 4.84
C ASP A 71 -7.83 16.10 4.74
N ILE A 72 -7.61 15.39 5.84
CA ILE A 72 -8.07 14.01 6.00
C ILE A 72 -9.03 13.97 7.17
N MET A 73 -10.28 13.60 6.90
CA MET A 73 -11.32 13.40 7.92
C MET A 73 -11.41 14.59 8.90
N ASN A 74 -11.50 15.82 8.37
CA ASN A 74 -11.56 17.08 9.13
C ASN A 74 -10.29 17.38 9.96
N THR A 75 -9.16 16.74 9.65
CA THR A 75 -7.86 17.04 10.25
C THR A 75 -6.95 17.65 9.21
N PHE A 76 -6.56 18.90 9.42
CA PHE A 76 -5.59 19.60 8.57
C PHE A 76 -4.18 19.23 8.99
N SER A 77 -3.44 18.62 8.09
CA SER A 77 -2.02 18.33 8.29
C SER A 77 -1.21 18.76 7.07
N TYR A 78 0.03 19.18 7.31
CA TYR A 78 0.99 19.38 6.24
C TYR A 78 1.61 18.03 5.87
N ALA A 79 1.47 17.64 4.61
CA ALA A 79 1.88 16.33 4.15
C ALA A 79 2.50 16.38 2.75
N LYS A 80 3.38 15.42 2.51
CA LYS A 80 3.91 15.13 1.18
C LYS A 80 2.90 14.25 0.44
N LYS A 81 2.50 14.68 -0.76
CA LYS A 81 1.54 13.99 -1.61
C LYS A 81 2.28 13.11 -2.60
N TYR A 82 1.89 11.84 -2.64
CA TYR A 82 2.41 10.85 -3.57
C TYR A 82 1.24 10.20 -4.32
N LYS A 83 1.36 10.05 -5.63
CA LYS A 83 0.48 9.20 -6.44
C LYS A 83 1.10 7.82 -6.50
N ARG A 84 0.37 6.79 -6.02
CA ARG A 84 0.84 5.41 -6.09
C ARG A 84 0.19 4.71 -7.27
N ILE A 85 0.99 4.31 -8.25
CA ILE A 85 0.57 3.63 -9.47
C ILE A 85 0.91 2.15 -9.32
N TYR A 86 -0.06 1.27 -9.59
CA TYR A 86 0.14 -0.18 -9.54
C TYR A 86 0.14 -0.74 -10.96
N ASP A 87 1.21 -1.46 -11.34
CA ASP A 87 1.35 -2.11 -12.63
C ASP A 87 1.81 -3.57 -12.51
N LEU A 88 1.48 -4.37 -13.53
CA LEU A 88 1.90 -5.76 -13.65
C LEU A 88 3.00 -5.87 -14.70
N HIS A 89 4.20 -6.23 -14.29
CA HIS A 89 5.40 -6.25 -15.11
C HIS A 89 5.84 -7.68 -15.45
N CYS A 90 6.14 -7.95 -16.72
CA CYS A 90 6.74 -9.20 -17.15
C CYS A 90 8.27 -9.12 -17.06
N SER A 91 8.89 -10.00 -16.28
CA SER A 91 10.35 -10.03 -16.14
C SER A 91 11.11 -10.62 -17.33
N ILE A 92 10.43 -11.18 -18.33
CA ILE A 92 11.06 -11.76 -19.53
C ILE A 92 11.02 -10.77 -20.70
N CYS A 93 9.83 -10.32 -21.08
CA CYS A 93 9.68 -9.42 -22.23
C CYS A 93 9.65 -7.93 -21.84
N GLY A 94 9.74 -7.60 -20.55
CA GLY A 94 9.79 -6.23 -20.05
C GLY A 94 8.48 -5.44 -20.10
N ARG A 95 7.41 -6.01 -20.68
CA ARG A 95 6.12 -5.32 -20.84
C ARG A 95 5.44 -5.08 -19.48
N SER A 96 4.83 -3.90 -19.35
CA SER A 96 3.95 -3.55 -18.22
C SER A 96 2.50 -3.53 -18.69
N TYR A 97 1.61 -4.00 -17.82
CA TYR A 97 0.17 -4.09 -18.02
C TYR A 97 -0.56 -3.43 -16.86
N GLN A 98 -1.65 -2.74 -17.16
CA GLN A 98 -2.65 -2.37 -16.17
C GLN A 98 -3.48 -3.62 -15.83
N SER A 99 -3.99 -3.73 -14.60
CA SER A 99 -4.81 -4.89 -14.20
C SER A 99 -6.07 -5.06 -15.05
N GLU A 100 -6.60 -3.97 -15.61
CA GLU A 100 -7.80 -3.96 -16.46
C GLU A 100 -7.57 -4.60 -17.82
N GLN A 101 -6.39 -4.41 -18.40
CA GLN A 101 -6.02 -4.88 -19.75
C GLN A 101 -5.88 -6.40 -19.85
N LEU A 102 -5.90 -7.11 -18.72
CA LEU A 102 -5.70 -8.55 -18.65
C LEU A 102 -7.00 -9.32 -18.39
N ASN A 103 -8.14 -8.62 -18.28
CA ASN A 103 -9.47 -9.20 -18.04
C ASN A 103 -10.40 -9.10 -19.26
N SER A 104 -9.89 -8.62 -20.41
CA SER A 104 -10.61 -8.50 -21.69
C SER A 104 -10.44 -9.73 -22.56
#